data_AF-A0A3N5QHI0-F1
#
_entry.id   AF-A0A3N5QHI0-F1
#
_cell.length_a   1.000
_cell.length_b   1.000
_cell.length_c   1.000
_cell.angle_alpha   90.00
_cell.angle_beta   90.00
_cell.angle_gamma   90.00
#
_symmetry.space_group_name_H-M   'P 1'
#
loop_
_entity.id
_entity.type
_entity.pdbx_description
1 polymer ?
#
loop_
_entity_poly.entity_id
_entity_poly.type
_entity_poly.pdbx_seq_one_letter_code
_entity_poly.pdbx_strand_id
1 'polypeptide(L)'
;MKLAEFEQFVGPETIERIFEKAHSLAGREVVHISSTYYGGGVAAMLHPLTLLMNDISIKTEWRIIQGNPDFLPSRSRFTTPYKARKFN
;
A
#
# COMPACT_ATOMS: atom_id res chain seq x y z
N MET A 1 -5.96 -9.64 11.99
CA MET A 1 -4.58 -9.91 11.53
C MET A 1 -3.68 -9.42 12.64
N LYS A 2 -2.92 -10.31 13.28
CA LYS A 2 -2.04 -9.94 14.38
C LYS A 2 -0.60 -9.99 13.94
N LEU A 3 0.22 -9.02 14.35
CA LEU A 3 1.63 -8.99 13.99
C LEU A 3 2.38 -10.23 14.52
N ALA A 4 2.00 -10.72 15.70
CA ALA A 4 2.59 -11.91 16.32
C ALA A 4 2.44 -13.20 15.48
N GLU A 5 1.41 -13.31 14.64
CA GLU A 5 1.23 -14.48 13.76
C GLU A 5 2.33 -14.61 12.70
N PHE A 6 3.05 -13.51 12.42
CA PHE A 6 4.13 -13.44 11.46
C PHE A 6 5.49 -13.85 12.01
N GLU A 7 5.61 -14.03 13.33
CA GLU A 7 6.86 -14.38 14.00
C GLU A 7 7.49 -15.64 13.41
N GLN A 8 6.68 -16.65 13.07
CA GLN A 8 7.13 -17.89 12.45
C GLN A 8 7.81 -17.70 11.08
N PHE A 9 7.54 -16.59 10.38
CA PHE A 9 8.09 -16.31 9.05
C PHE A 9 9.29 -15.37 9.08
N VAL A 10 9.30 -14.39 10.00
CA VAL A 10 10.33 -13.33 10.03
C VAL A 10 11.24 -13.37 11.26
N GLY A 11 10.94 -14.26 12.21
CA GLY A 11 11.64 -14.42 13.47
C GLY A 11 11.24 -13.38 14.54
N PRO A 12 11.49 -13.69 15.82
CA PRO A 12 11.12 -12.81 16.95
C PRO A 12 11.84 -11.46 16.93
N GLU A 13 13.11 -11.43 16.51
CA GLU A 13 13.94 -10.23 16.47
C GLU A 13 13.36 -9.15 15.52
N THR A 14 12.76 -9.59 14.40
CA THR A 14 12.08 -8.68 13.46
C THR A 14 10.81 -8.11 14.07
N ILE A 15 10.03 -8.94 14.77
CA ILE A 15 8.79 -8.53 15.43
C ILE A 15 9.09 -7.50 16.53
N GLU A 16 10.09 -7.77 17.37
CA GLU A 16 10.53 -6.86 18.43
C GLU A 16 10.95 -5.49 17.88
N ARG A 17 11.77 -5.47 16.82
CA ARG A 17 12.18 -4.23 16.15
C ARG A 17 11.00 -3.44 15.57
N ILE A 18 9.93 -4.11 15.13
CA ILE A 18 8.72 -3.44 14.67
C ILE A 18 8.00 -2.79 15.86
N PHE A 19 7.87 -3.51 16.99
CA PHE A 19 7.27 -2.97 18.21
C PHE A 19 8.04 -1.77 18.77
N GLU A 20 9.37 -1.81 18.79
CA GLU A 20 10.20 -0.67 19.23
C GLU A 20 9.92 0.59 18.39
N LYS A 21 9.87 0.43 17.06
CA LYS A 21 9.52 1.52 16.15
C LYS A 21 8.08 1.99 16.33
N ALA A 22 7.16 1.06 16.56
CA ALA A 22 5.77 1.38 16.85
C ALA A 22 5.64 2.23 18.11
N HIS A 23 6.41 1.90 19.15
CA HIS A 23 6.43 2.65 20.41
C HIS A 23 6.85 4.11 20.20
N SER A 24 7.84 4.36 19.34
CA SER A 24 8.26 5.73 18.99
C SER A 24 7.17 6.54 18.26
N LEU A 25 6.20 5.85 17.65
CA LEU A 25 5.07 6.43 16.92
C LEU A 25 3.77 6.39 17.74
N ALA A 26 3.81 5.86 18.95
CA ALA A 26 2.63 5.76 19.81
C ALA A 26 2.03 7.15 20.08
N GLY A 27 0.71 7.24 19.96
CA GLY A 27 -0.03 8.51 20.11
C GLY A 27 -0.06 9.40 18.87
N ARG A 28 0.53 8.97 17.73
CA ARG A 28 0.43 9.68 16.45
C ARG A 28 -0.61 9.00 15.54
N GLU A 29 -1.30 9.81 14.76
CA GLU A 29 -2.21 9.34 13.72
C GLU A 29 -1.48 9.34 12.37
N VAL A 30 -1.56 8.22 11.63
CA VAL A 30 -0.96 8.09 10.30
C VAL A 30 -2.07 7.96 9.28
N VAL A 31 -2.08 8.85 8.29
CA VAL A 31 -3.06 8.80 7.20
C VAL A 31 -2.34 8.50 5.90
N HIS A 32 -2.64 7.35 5.31
CA HIS A 32 -2.24 7.03 3.94
C HIS A 32 -3.25 7.67 2.98
N ILE A 33 -2.77 8.39 1.98
CA ILE A 33 -3.60 9.00 0.95
C ILE A 33 -3.21 8.43 -0.41
N SER A 34 -4.18 7.89 -1.15
CA SER A 34 -3.96 7.41 -2.52
C SER A 34 -5.01 7.96 -3.50
N SER A 35 -4.69 7.90 -4.80
CA SER A 35 -5.54 8.35 -5.91
C SER A 35 -6.33 7.23 -6.59
N THR A 36 -6.21 5.99 -6.10
CA THR A 36 -6.90 4.81 -6.67
C THR A 36 -7.41 3.89 -5.57
N TYR A 37 -8.71 3.59 -5.63
CA TYR A 37 -9.39 2.65 -4.71
C TYR A 37 -9.36 1.21 -5.20
N TYR A 38 -9.60 1.00 -6.50
CA TYR A 38 -9.81 -0.31 -7.11
C TYR A 38 -8.82 -0.57 -8.24
N GLY A 39 -8.20 -1.76 -8.24
CA GLY A 39 -7.45 -2.28 -9.39
C GLY A 39 -5.99 -1.84 -9.52
N GLY A 40 -5.34 -1.39 -8.44
CA GLY A 40 -3.90 -1.09 -8.43
C GLY A 40 -3.16 -1.86 -7.33
N GLY A 41 -1.93 -2.32 -7.59
CA GLY A 41 -1.12 -3.06 -6.62
C GLY A 41 -0.91 -2.32 -5.29
N VAL A 42 -1.04 -0.99 -5.29
CA VAL A 42 -0.99 -0.14 -4.10
C VAL A 42 -2.14 -0.45 -3.13
N ALA A 43 -3.37 -0.64 -3.62
CA ALA A 43 -4.53 -0.97 -2.79
C ALA A 43 -4.37 -2.35 -2.11
N ALA A 44 -3.82 -3.32 -2.84
CA ALA A 44 -3.54 -4.66 -2.32
C ALA A 44 -2.47 -4.66 -1.21
N MET A 45 -1.55 -3.70 -1.21
CA MET A 45 -0.52 -3.55 -0.18
C MET A 45 -1.00 -2.72 1.01
N LEU A 46 -1.71 -1.62 0.77
CA LEU A 46 -2.14 -0.71 1.84
C LEU A 46 -3.20 -1.32 2.75
N HIS A 47 -4.03 -2.24 2.24
CA HIS A 47 -5.06 -2.90 3.03
C HIS A 47 -4.49 -3.74 4.20
N PRO A 48 -3.63 -4.76 3.97
CA PRO A 48 -3.03 -5.51 5.06
C PRO A 48 -2.10 -4.67 5.93
N LEU A 49 -1.40 -3.68 5.35
CA LEU A 49 -0.51 -2.79 6.11
C LEU A 49 -1.29 -1.95 7.14
N THR A 50 -2.44 -1.39 6.75
CA THR A 50 -3.28 -0.59 7.65
C THR A 50 -3.78 -1.43 8.82
N LEU A 51 -4.16 -2.68 8.56
CA LEU A 51 -4.60 -3.60 9.63
C LEU A 51 -3.45 -3.94 10.60
N LEU A 52 -2.25 -4.20 10.09
CA LEU A 52 -1.07 -4.47 10.91
C LEU A 52 -0.67 -3.27 11.78
N MET A 53 -0.74 -2.05 11.24
CA MET A 53 -0.41 -0.84 12.00
C MET A 53 -1.42 -0.58 13.12
N ASN A 54 -2.70 -0.84 12.87
CA ASN A 54 -3.72 -0.71 13.92
C ASN A 54 -3.59 -1.78 15.01
N ASP A 55 -3.12 -2.99 14.69
CA ASP A 55 -2.83 -4.05 15.67
C ASP A 55 -1.76 -3.63 16.69
N ILE A 56 -0.73 -2.92 16.24
CA ILE A 56 0.33 -2.35 17.10
C ILE A 56 -0.05 -0.98 17.69
N SER A 57 -1.34 -0.66 17.78
CA SER A 57 -1.90 0.57 18.37
C SER A 57 -1.46 1.88 17.70
N ILE A 58 -1.03 1.83 16.44
CA ILE A 58 -0.84 3.04 15.62
C ILE A 58 -2.17 3.30 14.92
N LYS A 59 -2.82 4.42 15.24
CA LYS A 59 -4.08 4.80 14.60
C LYS A 59 -3.81 5.15 13.15
N THR A 60 -4.09 4.20 12.27
CA THR A 60 -3.81 4.31 10.83
C THR A 60 -5.11 4.29 10.03
N GLU A 61 -5.29 5.31 9.21
CA GLU A 61 -6.41 5.41 8.26
C GLU A 61 -5.88 5.42 6.83
N TRP A 62 -6.65 4.81 5.92
CA TRP A 62 -6.43 4.95 4.49
C TRP A 62 -7.57 5.78 3.89
N ARG A 63 -7.22 6.96 3.35
CA ARG A 63 -8.14 7.88 2.68
C ARG A 63 -7.84 7.93 1.19
N ILE A 64 -8.88 8.16 0.41
CA ILE A 64 -8.80 8.14 -1.04
C ILE A 64 -9.28 9.48 -1.56
N ILE A 65 -8.45 10.13 -2.33
CA ILE A 65 -8.84 11.34 -3.04
C ILE A 65 -9.47 10.87 -4.36
N GLN A 66 -10.79 11.00 -4.46
CA GLN A 66 -11.45 10.92 -5.76
C GLN A 66 -11.25 12.26 -6.47
N GLY A 67 -10.34 12.29 -7.45
CA GLY A 67 -10.25 13.41 -8.37
C GLY A 67 -11.49 13.45 -9.25
N ASN A 68 -12.03 14.66 -9.52
CA ASN A 68 -12.97 14.86 -10.61
C ASN A 68 -12.37 14.22 -11.89
N PRO A 69 -13.10 13.40 -12.67
CA PRO A 69 -12.61 12.83 -13.93
C PRO A 69 -11.91 13.83 -14.88
N ASP A 70 -12.16 15.14 -14.76
CA ASP A 70 -11.47 16.20 -15.51
C ASP A 70 -9.99 16.44 -15.11
N PHE A 71 -9.54 15.93 -13.96
CA PHE A 71 -8.18 16.14 -13.43
C PHE A 71 -7.20 15.00 -13.72
N LEU A 72 -7.65 13.92 -14.38
CA LEU A 72 -6.78 12.85 -14.84
C LEU A 72 -6.49 13.07 -16.33
N PRO A 73 -5.44 13.83 -16.72
CA PRO A 73 -5.00 13.84 -18.10
C PRO A 73 -4.68 12.39 -18.47
N SER A 74 -5.44 11.89 -19.44
CA SER A 74 -5.28 10.63 -20.16
C SER A 74 -4.01 9.88 -19.78
N ARG A 75 -4.13 8.79 -19.02
CA ARG A 75 -3.06 7.81 -18.86
C ARG A 75 -2.68 7.37 -20.27
N SER A 76 -1.58 7.93 -20.80
CA SER A 76 -1.06 7.58 -22.12
C SER A 76 -0.86 6.07 -22.14
N ARG A 77 -1.72 5.39 -22.89
CA ARG A 77 -1.46 4.03 -23.34
C ARG A 77 -0.24 4.13 -24.25
N PHE A 78 0.94 3.86 -23.71
CA PHE A 78 2.07 3.43 -24.52
C PHE A 78 1.74 2.06 -25.11
N THR A 79 0.94 2.08 -26.17
CA THR A 79 0.77 0.92 -27.05
C THR A 79 1.91 1.03 -28.04
N THR A 80 2.99 0.30 -27.83
CA THR A 80 4.02 0.15 -28.86
C THR A 80 3.37 -0.59 -30.04
N PRO A 81 3.24 -0.01 -31.24
CA PRO A 81 2.77 -0.77 -32.38
C PRO A 81 3.92 -1.68 -32.83
N TYR A 82 3.88 -2.95 -32.43
CA TYR A 82 4.75 -3.97 -33.01
C TYR A 82 4.31 -4.19 -34.46
N LYS A 83 4.93 -3.45 -35.40
CA LYS A 83 4.72 -3.64 -36.84
C LYS A 83 5.40 -4.95 -37.23
N ALA A 84 4.63 -6.04 -37.31
CA ALA A 84 5.08 -7.29 -37.89
C ALA A 84 5.46 -7.03 -39.36
N ARG A 85 6.76 -7.02 -39.65
CA ARG A 85 7.30 -6.96 -41.01
C ARG A 85 7.07 -8.34 -41.64
N LYS A 86 6.11 -8.45 -42.56
CA LYS A 86 6.03 -9.57 -43.50
C LYS A 86 7.28 -9.52 -44.38
N PHE A 87 8.13 -10.54 -44.28
CA PHE A 87 9.12 -10.84 -45.31
C PHE A 87 8.45 -11.75 -46.33
N ASN A 88 8.51 -11.31 -47.59
CA ASN A 88 8.31 -12.11 -48.79
C ASN A 88 9.69 -12.44 -49.35
#